data_AF-A0A6N6ZGN0-F1
#
_entry.id   AF-A0A6N6ZGN0-F1
#
_cell.length_a   1.000
_cell.length_b   1.000
_cell.length_c   1.000
_cell.angle_alpha   90.00
_cell.angle_beta   90.00
_cell.angle_gamma   90.00
#
_symmetry.space_group_name_H-M   'P 1'
#
loop_
_entity.id
_entity.type
_entity.pdbx_description
1 polymer ?
#
loop_
_entity_poly.entity_id
_entity_poly.type
_entity_poly.pdbx_seq_one_letter_code
_entity_poly.pdbx_strand_id
1 'polypeptide(L)'
;MAFSITPIIDRKDIRSFDESLVYAVQEARFQAALHRENTRLVFVPEGARFEVQTMDGAPLDSITTRYSNVDDEIELTWLLQLPGEGNDAPNPRDTLETSAVVFAPDRSESPFSAVWEIGDTTGTIAIEPFSGLPYPAELP
;
A
#
# COMPACT_ATOMS: atom_id res chain seq x y z
N MET A 1 30.81 14.34 -30.55
CA MET A 1 29.39 13.93 -30.61
C MET A 1 29.15 12.99 -29.44
N ALA A 2 28.43 13.43 -28.42
CA ALA A 2 28.09 12.59 -27.27
C ALA A 2 26.83 11.79 -27.62
N PHE A 3 26.93 10.46 -27.60
CA PHE A 3 25.76 9.59 -27.66
C PHE A 3 25.10 9.63 -26.28
N SER A 4 23.96 10.31 -26.19
CA SER A 4 23.09 10.18 -25.02
C SER A 4 22.47 8.79 -25.05
N ILE A 5 22.84 7.94 -24.10
CA ILE A 5 22.24 6.63 -23.92
C ILE A 5 20.95 6.88 -23.14
N THR A 6 19.84 7.09 -23.84
CA THR A 6 18.52 7.06 -23.21
C THR A 6 18.38 5.69 -22.55
N PRO A 7 18.12 5.59 -21.23
CA PRO A 7 17.83 4.30 -20.64
C PRO A 7 16.59 3.74 -21.35
N ILE A 8 16.78 2.63 -22.05
CA ILE A 8 15.67 1.81 -22.54
C ILE A 8 15.06 1.23 -21.27
N ILE A 9 14.05 1.92 -20.74
CA ILE A 9 13.19 1.38 -19.69
C ILE A 9 12.54 0.15 -20.32
N ASP A 10 12.98 -1.02 -19.88
CA ASP A 10 12.39 -2.29 -20.28
C ASP A 10 10.92 -2.27 -19.86
N ARG A 11 10.01 -2.38 -20.83
CA ARG A 11 8.54 -2.36 -20.59
C ARG A 11 8.07 -3.54 -19.73
N LYS A 12 8.96 -4.44 -19.33
CA LYS A 12 8.70 -5.59 -18.44
C LYS A 12 8.90 -5.34 -16.94
N ASP A 13 9.46 -4.21 -16.52
CA ASP A 13 9.70 -3.90 -15.09
C ASP A 13 8.85 -2.72 -14.56
N ILE A 14 7.78 -2.36 -15.27
CA ILE A 14 6.90 -1.24 -14.90
C ILE A 14 5.72 -1.75 -14.07
N ARG A 15 5.92 -1.93 -12.75
CA ARG A 15 4.82 -2.32 -11.85
C ARG A 15 3.76 -1.22 -11.74
N SER A 16 2.48 -1.57 -11.84
CA SER A 16 1.38 -0.62 -11.58
C SER A 16 1.39 -0.13 -10.13
N PHE A 17 0.66 0.95 -9.83
CA PHE A 17 0.52 1.42 -8.45
C PHE A 17 -0.02 0.31 -7.53
N ASP A 18 -1.02 -0.42 -8.02
CA ASP A 18 -1.59 -1.58 -7.33
C ASP A 18 -0.55 -2.69 -7.08
N GLU A 19 0.28 -3.02 -8.07
CA GLU A 19 1.33 -4.04 -7.91
C GLU A 19 2.41 -3.59 -6.91
N SER A 20 2.79 -2.31 -6.94
CA SER A 20 3.68 -1.72 -5.94
C SER A 20 3.07 -1.76 -4.54
N LEU A 21 1.78 -1.47 -4.41
CA LEU A 21 1.06 -1.53 -3.14
C LEU A 21 0.99 -2.96 -2.60
N VAL A 22 0.60 -3.94 -3.43
CA VAL A 22 0.56 -5.35 -3.04
C VAL A 22 1.94 -5.85 -2.60
N TYR A 23 3.00 -5.45 -3.31
CA TYR A 23 4.36 -5.79 -2.91
C TYR A 23 4.74 -5.14 -1.57
N ALA A 24 4.39 -3.87 -1.35
CA ALA A 24 4.64 -3.17 -0.10
C ALA A 24 3.90 -3.80 1.09
N VAL A 25 2.67 -4.31 0.89
CA VAL A 25 1.94 -5.10 1.90
C VAL A 25 2.69 -6.38 2.25
N GLN A 26 3.17 -7.11 1.23
CA GLN A 26 3.93 -8.34 1.45
C GLN A 26 5.23 -8.08 2.21
N GLU A 27 5.93 -6.99 1.88
CA GLU A 27 7.14 -6.56 2.56
C GLU A 27 6.85 -6.15 4.00
N ALA A 28 5.80 -5.37 4.26
CA ALA A 28 5.41 -4.97 5.62
C ALA A 28 5.13 -6.19 6.52
N ARG A 29 4.40 -7.18 6.00
CA ARG A 29 4.18 -8.47 6.69
C ARG A 29 5.48 -9.21 6.96
N PHE A 30 6.40 -9.24 5.99
CA PHE A 30 7.69 -9.90 6.15
C PHE A 30 8.52 -9.22 7.25
N GLN A 31 8.61 -7.89 7.23
CA GLN A 31 9.34 -7.11 8.23
C GLN A 31 8.75 -7.29 9.64
N ALA A 32 7.42 -7.28 9.79
CA ALA A 32 6.78 -7.54 11.08
C ALA A 32 7.18 -8.91 11.67
N ALA A 33 7.17 -9.96 10.83
CA ALA A 33 7.58 -11.29 11.24
C ALA A 33 9.08 -11.41 11.51
N LEU A 34 9.91 -10.76 10.69
CA LEU A 34 11.37 -10.76 10.80
C LEU A 34 11.82 -10.13 12.11
N HIS A 35 11.27 -8.96 12.44
CA HIS A 35 11.61 -8.17 13.63
C HIS A 35 10.83 -8.60 14.88
N ARG A 36 9.76 -9.39 14.72
CA ARG A 36 8.85 -9.84 15.79
C ARG A 36 8.20 -8.67 16.54
N GLU A 37 7.92 -7.61 15.81
CA GLU A 37 7.28 -6.40 16.32
C GLU A 37 6.23 -5.89 15.33
N ASN A 38 5.34 -5.02 15.78
CA ASN A 38 4.40 -4.38 14.88
C ASN A 38 5.16 -3.44 13.94
N THR A 39 4.80 -3.48 12.66
CA THR A 39 5.28 -2.51 11.66
C THR A 39 4.11 -1.73 11.09
N ARG A 40 4.39 -0.57 10.50
CA ARG A 40 3.40 0.25 9.82
C ARG A 40 3.82 0.47 8.37
N LEU A 41 2.85 0.42 7.47
CA LEU A 41 3.00 0.80 6.08
C LEU A 41 2.41 2.19 5.87
N VAL A 42 3.21 3.09 5.32
CA VAL A 42 2.80 4.45 4.96
C VAL A 42 3.13 4.72 3.50
N PHE A 43 2.43 5.68 2.91
CA PHE A 43 2.78 6.21 1.60
C PHE A 43 3.37 7.61 1.76
N VAL A 44 4.45 7.87 1.02
CA VAL A 44 5.18 9.14 1.01
C VAL A 44 5.01 9.77 -0.37
N PRO A 45 4.10 10.75 -0.52
CA PRO A 45 3.77 11.37 -1.79
C PRO A 45 4.98 11.98 -2.51
N GLU A 46 5.89 12.64 -1.78
CA GLU A 46 7.00 13.41 -2.37
C GLU A 46 8.02 12.53 -3.12
N GLY A 47 8.00 11.22 -2.90
CA GLY A 47 8.83 10.26 -3.63
C GLY A 47 8.03 9.15 -4.30
N ALA A 48 6.70 9.26 -4.33
CA ALA A 48 5.77 8.23 -4.76
C ALA A 48 6.19 6.83 -4.27
N ARG A 49 6.45 6.68 -2.97
CA ARG A 49 6.99 5.45 -2.40
C ARG A 49 6.19 4.99 -1.19
N PHE A 50 6.13 3.68 -1.01
CA PHE A 50 5.66 3.06 0.21
C PHE A 50 6.85 2.90 1.16
N GLU A 51 6.67 3.23 2.44
CA GLU A 51 7.67 2.99 3.47
C GLU A 51 7.12 2.02 4.51
N VAL A 52 7.89 0.99 4.81
CA VAL A 52 7.68 0.11 5.96
C VAL A 52 8.49 0.70 7.11
N GLN A 53 7.83 0.98 8.23
CA GLN A 53 8.44 1.61 9.38
C GLN A 53 8.12 0.83 10.66
N THR A 54 8.93 1.02 11.69
CA THR A 54 8.56 0.62 13.06
C THR A 54 7.40 1.48 13.56
N MET A 55 6.77 1.09 14.69
CA MET A 55 5.72 1.92 15.30
C MET A 55 6.20 3.32 15.70
N ASP A 56 7.48 3.46 16.05
CA ASP A 56 8.13 4.74 16.37
C ASP A 56 8.51 5.56 15.13
N GLY A 57 8.26 5.03 13.92
CA GLY A 57 8.51 5.70 12.65
C GLY A 57 9.92 5.56 12.10
N ALA A 58 10.74 4.65 12.63
CA ALA A 58 12.04 4.36 12.05
C ALA A 58 11.85 3.54 10.75
N PRO A 59 12.49 3.91 9.63
CA PRO A 59 12.35 3.19 8.38
C PRO A 59 13.01 1.80 8.46
N LEU A 60 12.31 0.79 7.95
CA LEU A 60 12.76 -0.60 7.82
C LEU A 60 13.04 -0.95 6.35
N ASP A 61 12.11 -0.59 5.46
CA ASP A 61 12.28 -0.76 4.00
C ASP A 61 11.45 0.29 3.22
N SER A 62 11.71 0.41 1.92
CA SER A 62 10.98 1.33 1.04
C SER A 62 10.80 0.77 -0.37
N ILE A 63 9.60 0.95 -0.92
CA ILE A 63 9.21 0.49 -2.24
C ILE A 63 8.82 1.71 -3.08
N THR A 64 9.69 2.09 -4.00
CA THR A 64 9.41 3.19 -4.95
C THR A 64 8.46 2.72 -6.04
N THR A 65 7.40 3.48 -6.29
CA THR A 65 6.47 3.22 -7.40
C THR A 65 7.05 3.74 -8.72
N ARG A 66 6.51 3.28 -9.85
CA ARG A 66 6.86 3.81 -11.17
C ARG A 66 6.53 5.30 -11.37
N TYR A 67 5.74 5.89 -10.47
CA TYR A 67 5.27 7.26 -10.55
C TYR A 67 6.23 8.26 -9.89
N SER A 68 7.35 7.81 -9.34
CA SER A 68 8.33 8.68 -8.65
C SER A 68 9.00 9.73 -9.55
N ASN A 69 8.87 9.60 -10.86
CA ASN A 69 9.43 10.53 -11.87
C ASN A 69 8.36 11.26 -12.67
N VAL A 70 7.10 11.20 -12.21
CA VAL A 70 5.97 11.87 -12.85
C VAL A 70 5.67 13.12 -12.01
N ASP A 71 5.43 14.25 -12.67
CA ASP A 71 5.05 15.52 -12.00
C ASP A 71 3.60 15.51 -11.48
N ASP A 72 2.92 14.35 -11.53
CA ASP A 72 1.56 14.19 -11.05
C ASP A 72 1.55 14.06 -9.53
N GLU A 73 0.66 14.78 -8.88
CA GLU A 73 0.37 14.62 -7.47
C GLU A 73 -0.27 13.24 -7.24
N ILE A 74 0.21 12.54 -6.21
CA ILE A 74 -0.30 11.22 -5.83
C ILE A 74 -0.85 11.30 -4.43
N GLU A 75 -2.14 11.04 -4.30
CA GLU A 75 -2.81 10.91 -3.02
C GLU A 75 -3.14 9.44 -2.76
N LEU A 76 -3.02 9.04 -1.50
CA LEU A 76 -3.40 7.71 -1.04
C LEU A 76 -4.13 7.80 0.28
N THR A 77 -5.35 7.26 0.30
CA THR A 77 -6.18 7.15 1.48
C THR A 77 -6.35 5.69 1.87
N TRP A 78 -5.96 5.34 3.09
CA TRP A 78 -6.17 4.02 3.65
C TRP A 78 -7.51 3.97 4.38
N LEU A 79 -8.32 2.96 4.08
CA LEU A 79 -9.64 2.72 4.68
C LEU A 79 -9.61 1.37 5.39
N LEU A 80 -9.41 1.36 6.71
CA LEU A 80 -9.48 0.15 7.53
C LEU A 80 -10.93 -0.29 7.68
N GLN A 81 -11.24 -1.55 7.39
CA GLN A 81 -12.58 -2.09 7.65
C GLN A 81 -12.74 -2.37 9.14
N LEU A 82 -13.78 -1.81 9.74
CA LEU A 82 -14.10 -2.02 11.15
C LEU A 82 -14.76 -3.39 11.33
N PRO A 83 -14.50 -4.07 12.48
CA PRO A 83 -15.23 -5.29 12.80
C PRO A 83 -16.73 -4.98 12.97
N GLY A 84 -17.58 -5.94 12.64
CA GLY A 84 -19.01 -5.85 12.94
C GLY A 84 -19.27 -5.75 14.45
N GLU A 85 -20.33 -5.03 14.83
CA GLU A 85 -20.73 -4.95 16.24
C GLU A 85 -21.48 -6.22 16.67
N GLY A 86 -21.03 -6.85 17.75
CA GLY A 86 -21.70 -8.02 18.33
C GLY A 86 -21.62 -9.26 17.42
N ASN A 87 -22.78 -9.75 16.98
CA ASN A 87 -22.91 -10.92 16.09
C ASN A 87 -23.18 -10.52 14.63
N ASP A 88 -23.20 -9.23 14.32
CA ASP A 88 -23.45 -8.77 12.96
C ASP A 88 -22.22 -8.98 12.09
N ALA A 89 -22.46 -9.30 10.82
CA ALA A 89 -21.39 -9.36 9.84
C ALA A 89 -20.75 -7.96 9.72
N PRO A 90 -19.42 -7.86 9.51
CA PRO A 90 -18.77 -6.59 9.22
C PRO A 90 -19.47 -5.91 8.03
N ASN A 91 -19.89 -4.67 8.23
CA ASN A 91 -20.43 -3.86 7.16
C ASN A 91 -19.25 -3.28 6.36
N PRO A 92 -19.10 -3.59 5.06
CA PRO A 92 -17.98 -3.11 4.27
C PRO A 92 -17.93 -1.58 4.13
N ARG A 93 -19.01 -0.88 4.49
CA ARG A 93 -19.09 0.58 4.52
C ARG A 93 -18.59 1.20 5.83
N ASP A 94 -18.43 0.40 6.87
CA ASP A 94 -17.93 0.87 8.16
C ASP A 94 -16.40 0.86 8.11
N THR A 95 -15.85 1.93 7.55
CA THR A 95 -14.41 2.10 7.39
C THR A 95 -13.88 3.25 8.22
N LEU A 96 -12.66 3.10 8.72
CA LEU A 96 -11.89 4.15 9.37
C LEU A 96 -10.76 4.61 8.44
N GLU A 97 -10.77 5.89 8.09
CA GLU A 97 -9.66 6.52 7.39
C GLU A 97 -8.42 6.60 8.29
N THR A 98 -7.26 6.25 7.75
CA THR A 98 -5.99 6.27 8.47
C THR A 98 -4.84 6.70 7.54
N SER A 99 -3.74 7.17 8.13
CA SER A 99 -2.50 7.49 7.40
C SER A 99 -1.57 6.29 7.25
N ALA A 100 -1.85 5.18 7.95
CA ALA A 100 -1.01 3.99 7.94
C ALA A 100 -1.80 2.70 8.20
N VAL A 101 -1.31 1.59 7.65
CA VAL A 101 -1.79 0.23 7.96
C VAL A 101 -0.79 -0.45 8.89
N VAL A 102 -1.26 -1.12 9.94
CA VAL A 102 -0.42 -1.81 10.92
C VAL A 102 -0.43 -3.32 10.67
N PHE A 103 0.76 -3.91 10.69
CA PHE A 103 1.01 -5.34 10.51
C PHE A 103 1.58 -5.94 11.79
N ALA A 104 1.00 -7.03 12.24
CA ALA A 104 1.40 -7.73 13.44
C ALA A 104 2.51 -8.78 13.16
N PRO A 105 3.29 -9.20 14.18
CA PRO A 105 4.37 -10.19 14.05
C PRO A 105 3.94 -11.54 13.47
N ASP A 106 2.66 -11.90 13.60
CA ASP A 106 2.08 -13.11 13.03
C ASP A 106 1.68 -12.97 11.55
N ARG A 107 2.06 -11.84 10.92
CA ARG A 107 1.78 -11.45 9.52
C ARG A 107 0.31 -11.13 9.26
N SER A 108 -0.48 -10.92 10.30
CA SER A 108 -1.85 -10.43 10.19
C SER A 108 -1.89 -8.90 10.13
N GLU A 109 -2.99 -8.39 9.60
CA GLU A 109 -3.38 -6.99 9.64
C GLU A 109 -4.91 -6.91 9.63
N SER A 110 -5.44 -5.73 9.97
CA SER A 110 -6.88 -5.49 9.76
C SER A 110 -7.18 -5.41 8.27
N PRO A 111 -8.31 -5.97 7.77
CA PRO A 111 -8.71 -5.79 6.38
C PRO A 111 -8.78 -4.30 6.03
N PHE A 112 -8.35 -3.94 4.84
CA PHE A 112 -8.36 -2.54 4.43
C PHE A 112 -8.53 -2.39 2.92
N SER A 113 -8.94 -1.19 2.50
CA SER A 113 -8.87 -0.75 1.12
C SER A 113 -7.95 0.45 1.01
N ALA A 114 -7.36 0.62 -0.17
CA ALA A 114 -6.57 1.77 -0.53
C ALA A 114 -7.24 2.46 -1.72
N VAL A 115 -7.58 3.73 -1.55
CA VAL A 115 -8.05 4.60 -2.63
C VAL A 115 -6.87 5.49 -3.02
N TRP A 116 -6.49 5.45 -4.29
CA TRP A 116 -5.38 6.25 -4.80
C TRP A 116 -5.85 7.14 -5.93
N GLU A 117 -5.26 8.33 -6.00
CA GLU A 117 -5.49 9.32 -7.04
C GLU A 117 -4.14 9.71 -7.63
N ILE A 118 -4.01 9.62 -8.95
CA ILE A 118 -2.80 9.99 -9.71
C ILE A 118 -3.24 10.84 -10.88
N GLY A 119 -3.04 12.16 -10.79
CA GLY A 119 -3.62 13.11 -11.72
C GLY A 119 -5.15 12.94 -11.80
N ASP A 120 -5.70 12.75 -13.01
CA ASP A 120 -7.14 12.52 -13.21
C ASP A 120 -7.58 11.05 -13.04
N THR A 121 -6.67 10.15 -12.63
CA THR A 121 -6.97 8.72 -12.51
C THR A 121 -7.15 8.32 -11.06
N THR A 122 -8.35 7.83 -10.72
CA THR A 122 -8.64 7.24 -9.41
C THR A 122 -8.70 5.71 -9.51
N GLY A 123 -8.17 5.03 -8.51
CA GLY A 123 -8.29 3.59 -8.36
C GLY A 123 -8.60 3.18 -6.93
N THR A 124 -9.08 1.95 -6.77
CA THR A 124 -9.36 1.37 -5.46
C THR A 124 -8.95 -0.09 -5.45
N ILE A 125 -8.23 -0.50 -4.41
CA ILE A 125 -7.81 -1.88 -4.19
C ILE A 125 -8.18 -2.30 -2.77
N ALA A 126 -8.90 -3.41 -2.64
CA ALA A 126 -9.16 -4.05 -1.35
C ALA A 126 -8.12 -5.14 -1.09
N ILE A 127 -7.54 -5.14 0.11
CA ILE A 127 -6.56 -6.11 0.57
C ILE A 127 -7.19 -6.93 1.70
N GLU A 128 -7.38 -8.22 1.44
CA GLU A 128 -7.85 -9.13 2.48
C GLU A 128 -6.70 -9.57 3.40
N PRO A 129 -7.01 -9.77 4.70
CA PRO A 129 -6.10 -10.38 5.65
C PRO A 129 -5.61 -11.73 5.17
N PHE A 130 -4.36 -12.05 5.47
CA PHE A 130 -3.73 -13.37 5.25
C PHE A 130 -3.41 -13.75 3.80
N SER A 131 -4.26 -13.44 2.81
CA SER A 131 -4.01 -13.84 1.41
C SER A 131 -3.09 -12.85 0.68
N GLY A 132 -3.22 -11.54 0.96
CA GLY A 132 -2.53 -10.49 0.21
C GLY A 132 -2.90 -10.43 -1.28
N LEU A 133 -3.99 -11.11 -1.66
CA LEU A 133 -4.53 -11.07 -3.00
C LEU A 133 -5.50 -9.89 -3.11
N PRO A 134 -5.41 -9.08 -4.17
CA PRO A 134 -6.46 -8.12 -4.46
C PRO A 134 -7.76 -8.86 -4.77
N TYR A 135 -8.86 -8.43 -4.16
CA TYR A 135 -10.21 -8.79 -4.59
C TYR A 135 -10.89 -7.50 -5.12
N PRO A 136 -11.75 -7.58 -6.15
CA PRO A 136 -12.51 -6.41 -6.59
C PRO A 136 -13.24 -5.79 -5.40
N ALA A 137 -12.89 -4.55 -5.06
CA ALA A 137 -13.72 -3.75 -4.18
C ALA A 137 -15.06 -3.55 -4.89
N GLU A 138 -16.15 -4.08 -4.35
CA GLU A 138 -17.47 -3.65 -4.79
C GLU A 138 -17.57 -2.16 -4.46
N LEU A 139 -17.50 -1.31 -5.48
CA LEU A 139 -17.77 0.11 -5.33
C LEU A 139 -19.19 0.29 -4.77
N PRO A 140 -19.42 1.25 -3.86
CA PRO A 140 -20.74 1.51 -3.29
C PRO A 140 -21.79 1.90 -4.32
#